data_AF-A0A661TBC5-F1
#
_entry.id   AF-A0A661TBC5-F1
#
_cell.length_a   1.000
_cell.length_b   1.000
_cell.length_c   1.000
_cell.angle_alpha   90.00
_cell.angle_beta   90.00
_cell.angle_gamma   90.00
#
_symmetry.space_group_name_H-M   'P 1'
#
loop_
_entity.id
_entity.type
_entity.pdbx_description
1 polymer ?
#
loop_
_entity_poly.entity_id
_entity_poly.type
_entity_poly.pdbx_seq_one_letter_code
_entity_poly.pdbx_strand_id
1 'polypeptide(L)'
;MERRPNLKGFIHIVEIVIITLVMFILVIQFSSIPGAKQDWDKTKLSLRGNDLLYSLDAAGINWLDADEVDQALSQALGGSVVYDVRVKNVLKPEIQVGCICTDTESAYMESVLGPFTLNGQRISFRVHKIDPSRIAFPGFYDVIVMGEWAGTNAAGAWDSYYGEIENFLSGGGGLLQMRSFGGINDLDAADINLFGLSWDSGLGGPTSAKTVFSTEPGDMFYNIEKYFRYIPGKVNLSVWSGFSTFQSSGKISPSNQEDYRAVLKQKNTGIPMLIVNSQVSNARGRTAWLAAGQDSDERRQLVRALVAWLSGEEYRVVPSDISAPTVFNLYKVFGPDMVQPAEIVLSLGYLF
;
A
#
# COMPACT_ATOMS: atom_id res chain seq x y z
N MET A 1 67.81 -69.51 -3.98
CA MET A 1 67.75 -68.43 -4.99
C MET A 1 66.46 -67.66 -4.77
N GLU A 2 66.50 -66.61 -3.95
CA GLU A 2 65.40 -65.65 -3.84
C GLU A 2 65.87 -64.38 -4.55
N ARG A 3 65.37 -64.16 -5.77
CA ARG A 3 65.56 -62.89 -6.47
C ARG A 3 64.83 -61.83 -5.66
N ARG A 4 65.58 -60.97 -4.95
CA ARG A 4 65.03 -59.77 -4.32
C ARG A 4 64.31 -58.97 -5.43
N PRO A 5 62.99 -58.77 -5.33
CA PRO A 5 62.26 -57.99 -6.31
C PRO A 5 62.85 -56.58 -6.36
N ASN A 6 62.90 -56.01 -7.57
CA ASN A 6 63.44 -54.69 -7.85
C ASN A 6 62.58 -53.60 -7.16
N LEU A 7 62.80 -53.40 -5.87
CA LEU A 7 62.07 -52.45 -5.02
C LEU A 7 62.06 -51.02 -5.60
N LYS A 8 63.11 -50.65 -6.34
CA LYS A 8 63.19 -49.34 -7.00
C LYS A 8 62.11 -49.14 -8.07
N GLY A 9 61.75 -50.18 -8.81
CA GLY A 9 60.70 -50.09 -9.84
C GLY A 9 59.31 -49.95 -9.24
N PHE A 10 59.04 -50.67 -8.13
CA PHE A 10 57.77 -50.58 -7.42
C PHE A 10 57.56 -49.20 -6.78
N ILE A 11 58.60 -48.64 -6.16
CA ILE A 11 58.55 -47.30 -5.55
C ILE A 11 58.20 -46.24 -6.61
N HIS A 12 58.79 -46.32 -7.81
CA HIS A 12 58.54 -45.35 -8.86
C HIS A 12 57.11 -45.42 -9.43
N ILE A 13 56.54 -46.63 -9.53
CA ILE A 13 55.14 -46.80 -9.94
C ILE A 13 54.19 -46.22 -8.89
N VAL A 14 54.45 -46.46 -7.60
CA VAL A 14 53.64 -45.91 -6.51
C VAL A 14 53.70 -44.38 -6.48
N GLU A 15 54.88 -43.80 -6.70
CA GLU A 15 55.07 -42.35 -6.76
C GLU A 15 54.28 -41.71 -7.91
N ILE A 16 54.31 -42.32 -9.11
CA ILE A 16 53.52 -41.84 -10.26
C ILE A 16 52.03 -41.89 -9.93
N VAL A 17 51.54 -42.99 -9.35
CA VAL A 17 50.12 -43.13 -8.98
C VAL A 17 49.70 -42.04 -7.97
N ILE A 18 50.53 -41.78 -6.96
CA ILE A 18 50.25 -40.74 -5.95
C ILE A 18 50.22 -39.35 -6.59
N ILE A 19 51.20 -39.01 -7.44
CA ILE A 19 51.24 -37.71 -8.13
C ILE A 19 50.02 -37.53 -9.03
N THR A 20 49.62 -38.58 -9.76
CA THR A 20 48.45 -38.54 -10.64
C THR A 20 47.17 -38.34 -9.84
N LEU A 21 47.06 -38.99 -8.68
CA LEU A 21 45.91 -38.89 -7.78
C LEU A 21 45.82 -37.51 -7.12
N VAL A 22 46.95 -36.93 -6.70
CA VAL A 22 47.01 -35.56 -6.19
C VAL A 22 46.63 -34.54 -7.27
N MET A 23 47.17 -34.68 -8.49
CA MET A 23 46.78 -33.85 -9.63
C MET A 23 45.28 -33.94 -9.94
N PHE A 24 44.72 -35.15 -9.91
CA PHE A 24 43.30 -35.37 -10.16
C PHE A 24 42.42 -34.73 -9.08
N ILE A 25 42.80 -34.86 -7.79
CA ILE A 25 42.11 -34.19 -6.68
C ILE A 25 42.17 -32.68 -6.84
N LEU A 26 43.32 -32.10 -7.19
CA LEU A 26 43.45 -30.66 -7.40
C LEU A 26 42.57 -30.18 -8.56
N VAL A 27 42.56 -30.89 -9.68
CA VAL A 27 41.70 -30.55 -10.82
C VAL A 27 40.23 -30.61 -10.44
N ILE A 28 39.79 -31.64 -9.68
CA ILE A 28 38.42 -31.69 -9.15
C ILE A 28 38.16 -30.50 -8.23
N GLN A 29 39.07 -30.19 -7.29
CA GLN A 29 38.86 -29.11 -6.32
C GLN A 29 38.77 -27.74 -7.00
N PHE A 30 39.59 -27.47 -8.02
CA PHE A 30 39.56 -26.21 -8.76
C PHE A 30 38.41 -26.13 -9.78
N SER A 31 37.99 -27.25 -10.37
CA SER A 31 36.82 -27.30 -11.26
C SER A 31 35.48 -27.23 -10.53
N SER A 32 35.46 -27.58 -9.24
CA SER A 32 34.28 -27.49 -8.37
C SER A 32 34.24 -26.21 -7.54
N ILE A 33 35.20 -25.29 -7.69
CA ILE A 33 34.99 -23.90 -7.28
C ILE A 33 33.81 -23.40 -8.12
N PRO A 34 32.65 -23.10 -7.51
CA PRO A 34 31.55 -22.52 -8.24
C PRO A 34 32.11 -21.27 -8.89
N GLY A 35 32.14 -21.23 -10.22
CA GLY A 35 32.53 -20.01 -10.91
C GLY A 35 31.67 -18.91 -10.30
N ALA A 36 32.29 -17.98 -9.58
CA ALA A 36 31.58 -16.81 -9.11
C ALA A 36 31.00 -16.22 -10.38
N LYS A 37 29.68 -16.33 -10.56
CA LYS A 37 28.99 -15.65 -11.66
C LYS A 37 29.32 -14.19 -11.42
N GLN A 38 30.33 -13.72 -12.13
CA GLN A 38 30.87 -12.39 -11.99
C GLN A 38 29.80 -11.53 -12.63
N ASP A 39 28.84 -11.10 -11.80
CA ASP A 39 27.66 -10.38 -12.21
C ASP A 39 28.06 -8.91 -12.44
N TRP A 40 28.98 -8.74 -13.39
CA TRP A 40 29.53 -7.46 -13.81
C TRP A 40 28.42 -6.55 -14.31
N ASP A 41 27.40 -7.13 -14.94
CA ASP A 41 26.22 -6.43 -15.40
C ASP A 41 25.43 -5.84 -14.22
N LYS A 42 25.21 -6.62 -13.16
CA LYS A 42 24.60 -6.12 -11.92
C LYS A 42 25.45 -5.06 -11.23
N THR A 43 26.77 -5.25 -11.17
CA THR A 43 27.68 -4.25 -10.58
C THR A 43 27.66 -2.94 -11.37
N LYS A 44 27.64 -3.03 -12.70
CA LYS A 44 27.55 -1.88 -13.60
C LYS A 44 26.22 -1.15 -13.47
N LEU A 45 25.10 -1.88 -13.40
CA LEU A 45 23.79 -1.28 -13.08
C LEU A 45 23.83 -0.60 -11.71
N SER A 46 24.45 -1.23 -10.70
CA SER A 46 24.53 -0.70 -9.35
C SER A 46 25.25 0.65 -9.27
N LEU A 47 26.34 0.81 -10.00
CA LEU A 47 27.07 2.09 -10.06
C LEU A 47 26.26 3.14 -10.82
N ARG A 48 25.64 2.75 -11.93
CA ARG A 48 24.86 3.69 -12.77
C ARG A 48 23.56 4.16 -12.14
N GLY A 49 22.87 3.31 -11.37
CA GLY A 49 21.54 3.62 -10.86
C GLY A 49 21.52 4.78 -9.85
N ASN A 50 22.48 4.82 -8.92
CA ASN A 50 22.60 5.93 -7.97
C ASN A 50 22.98 7.23 -8.67
N ASP A 51 24.02 7.19 -9.52
CA ASP A 51 24.46 8.37 -10.29
C ASP A 51 23.32 8.91 -11.15
N LEU A 52 22.53 8.03 -11.75
CA LEU A 52 21.35 8.39 -12.54
C LEU A 52 20.28 9.07 -11.70
N LEU A 53 19.87 8.48 -10.57
CA LEU A 53 18.87 9.08 -9.68
C LEU A 53 19.28 10.49 -9.24
N TYR A 54 20.52 10.67 -8.77
CA TYR A 54 21.00 11.97 -8.33
C TYR A 54 21.17 12.97 -9.48
N SER A 55 21.58 12.52 -10.66
CA SER A 55 21.73 13.38 -11.84
C SER A 55 20.37 13.87 -12.35
N LEU A 56 19.37 12.99 -12.41
CA LEU A 56 18.00 13.36 -12.79
C LEU A 56 17.36 14.29 -11.75
N ASP A 57 17.60 14.03 -10.48
CA ASP A 57 17.10 14.91 -9.42
C ASP A 57 17.72 16.31 -9.47
N ALA A 58 19.05 16.38 -9.67
CA ALA A 58 19.77 17.64 -9.84
C ALA A 58 19.37 18.39 -11.11
N ALA A 59 18.93 17.68 -12.16
CA ALA A 59 18.36 18.26 -13.37
C ALA A 59 16.95 18.85 -13.15
N GLY A 60 16.33 18.60 -11.99
CA GLY A 60 15.02 19.14 -11.65
C GLY A 60 13.85 18.33 -12.17
N ILE A 61 14.04 17.04 -12.48
CA ILE A 61 12.96 16.18 -12.98
C ILE A 61 11.80 16.14 -11.99
N ASN A 62 10.58 16.28 -12.52
CA ASN A 62 9.37 16.07 -11.75
C ASN A 62 9.06 14.56 -11.63
N TRP A 63 9.49 13.96 -10.52
CA TRP A 63 9.28 12.53 -10.22
C TRP A 63 7.81 12.08 -10.15
N LEU A 64 6.85 13.00 -10.21
CA LEU A 64 5.42 12.72 -10.16
C LEU A 64 4.77 12.81 -11.56
N ASP A 65 5.51 13.25 -12.57
CA ASP A 65 5.11 13.24 -13.97
C ASP A 65 5.66 11.98 -14.64
N ALA A 66 4.75 11.09 -15.03
CA ALA A 66 5.12 9.79 -15.61
C ALA A 66 5.81 9.94 -16.96
N ASP A 67 5.35 10.87 -17.80
CA ASP A 67 5.88 11.06 -19.14
C ASP A 67 7.27 11.70 -19.08
N GLU A 68 7.46 12.69 -18.20
CA GLU A 68 8.76 13.34 -17.99
C GLU A 68 9.81 12.35 -17.46
N VAL A 69 9.45 11.55 -16.46
CA VAL A 69 10.33 10.54 -15.86
C VAL A 69 10.68 9.45 -16.87
N ASP A 70 9.71 8.94 -17.61
CA ASP A 70 9.93 7.91 -18.62
C ASP A 70 10.81 8.42 -19.76
N GLN A 71 10.57 9.64 -20.24
CA GLN A 71 11.39 10.28 -21.27
C GLN A 71 12.83 10.49 -20.79
N ALA A 72 13.03 10.96 -19.56
CA ALA A 72 14.36 11.18 -19.02
C ALA A 72 15.14 9.87 -18.82
N LEU A 73 14.46 8.83 -18.31
CA LEU A 73 15.07 7.52 -18.09
C LEU A 73 15.36 6.80 -19.40
N SER A 74 14.45 6.79 -20.36
CA SER A 74 14.68 6.17 -21.69
C SER A 74 15.80 6.85 -22.49
N GLN A 75 16.06 8.14 -22.26
CA GLN A 75 17.21 8.83 -22.87
C GLN A 75 18.53 8.48 -22.18
N ALA A 76 18.52 8.36 -20.85
CA ALA A 76 19.72 8.06 -20.07
C ALA A 76 20.10 6.57 -20.09
N LEU A 77 19.09 5.70 -20.17
CA LEU A 77 19.21 4.25 -20.19
C LEU A 77 19.03 3.78 -21.64
N GLY A 78 20.03 3.09 -22.19
CA GLY A 78 19.90 2.48 -23.51
C GLY A 78 18.80 1.41 -23.55
N GLY A 79 18.27 1.11 -24.74
CA GLY A 79 17.08 0.26 -24.92
C GLY A 79 17.18 -1.21 -24.49
N SER A 80 18.30 -1.65 -23.90
CA SER A 80 18.42 -2.99 -23.31
C SER A 80 18.09 -3.03 -21.81
N VAL A 81 17.92 -1.88 -21.16
CA VAL A 81 17.61 -1.76 -19.73
C VAL A 81 16.12 -1.53 -19.55
N VAL A 82 15.50 -2.35 -18.71
CA VAL A 82 14.12 -2.17 -18.23
C VAL A 82 14.15 -1.47 -16.89
N TYR A 83 13.19 -0.58 -16.64
CA TYR A 83 13.10 0.15 -15.39
C TYR A 83 11.65 0.23 -14.87
N ASP A 84 11.52 0.22 -13.54
CA ASP A 84 10.29 0.48 -12.79
C ASP A 84 10.57 1.63 -11.82
N VAL A 85 9.71 2.63 -11.82
CA VAL A 85 9.82 3.79 -10.94
C VAL A 85 8.61 3.87 -10.04
N ARG A 86 8.88 3.92 -8.75
CA ARG A 86 7.88 4.08 -7.71
C ARG A 86 8.22 5.27 -6.84
N VAL A 87 7.23 6.06 -6.49
CA VAL A 87 7.37 7.10 -5.47
C VAL A 87 6.49 6.70 -4.30
N LYS A 88 7.13 6.40 -3.17
CA LYS A 88 6.44 6.10 -1.92
C LYS A 88 6.28 7.36 -1.09
N ASN A 89 5.43 7.27 -0.07
CA ASN A 89 5.11 8.33 0.87
C ASN A 89 4.42 9.54 0.23
N VAL A 90 3.80 9.37 -0.94
CA VAL A 90 3.07 10.39 -1.70
C VAL A 90 1.71 9.88 -2.13
N LEU A 91 0.77 10.79 -2.35
CA LEU A 91 -0.53 10.47 -2.95
C LEU A 91 -0.41 10.50 -4.48
N LYS A 92 -1.23 9.71 -5.16
CA LYS A 92 -1.36 9.78 -6.62
C LYS A 92 -1.93 11.15 -7.01
N PRO A 93 -1.46 11.79 -8.10
CA PRO A 93 -2.00 13.07 -8.56
C PRO A 93 -3.50 13.01 -8.86
N GLU A 94 -3.97 11.91 -9.43
CA GLU A 94 -5.39 11.62 -9.64
C GLU A 94 -5.75 10.30 -8.95
N ILE A 95 -6.73 10.34 -8.04
CA ILE A 95 -7.25 9.16 -7.33
C ILE A 95 -8.61 8.80 -7.93
N GLN A 96 -8.71 7.58 -8.46
CA GLN A 96 -9.94 7.04 -9.04
C GLN A 96 -10.80 6.40 -7.95
N VAL A 97 -12.00 6.92 -7.76
CA VAL A 97 -12.92 6.48 -6.70
C VAL A 97 -14.16 5.84 -7.32
N GLY A 98 -14.36 4.55 -7.09
CA GLY A 98 -15.61 3.86 -7.41
C GLY A 98 -16.63 4.07 -6.29
N CYS A 99 -17.90 4.36 -6.61
CA CYS A 99 -18.95 4.58 -5.62
C CYS A 99 -20.12 3.61 -5.86
N ILE A 100 -20.29 2.64 -4.95
CA ILE A 100 -21.48 1.79 -4.89
C ILE A 100 -22.50 2.52 -4.02
N CYS A 101 -23.29 3.39 -4.65
CA CYS A 101 -24.08 4.37 -3.95
C CYS A 101 -25.25 4.89 -4.78
N THR A 102 -26.19 5.58 -4.12
CA THR A 102 -27.28 6.33 -4.75
C THR A 102 -26.75 7.61 -5.43
N ASP A 103 -27.59 8.27 -6.24
CA ASP A 103 -27.21 9.55 -6.87
C ASP A 103 -26.91 10.63 -5.82
N THR A 104 -27.67 10.64 -4.72
CA THR A 104 -27.45 11.59 -3.61
C THR A 104 -26.11 11.34 -2.91
N GLU A 105 -25.77 10.08 -2.65
CA GLU A 105 -24.49 9.72 -2.04
C GLU A 105 -23.31 9.98 -2.99
N SER A 106 -23.46 9.75 -4.30
CA SER A 106 -22.44 10.07 -5.30
C SER A 106 -22.17 11.58 -5.35
N ALA A 107 -23.23 12.40 -5.40
CA ALA A 107 -23.11 13.86 -5.38
C ALA A 107 -22.49 14.36 -4.07
N TYR A 108 -22.81 13.71 -2.93
CA TYR A 108 -22.13 13.97 -1.67
C TYR A 108 -20.62 13.67 -1.79
N MET A 109 -20.24 12.49 -2.28
CA MET A 109 -18.83 12.11 -2.44
C MET A 109 -18.06 13.06 -3.36
N GLU A 110 -18.64 13.48 -4.49
CA GLU A 110 -18.03 14.49 -5.37
C GLU A 110 -17.82 15.83 -4.66
N SER A 111 -18.79 16.27 -3.86
CA SER A 111 -18.68 17.53 -3.10
C SER A 111 -17.60 17.46 -2.01
N VAL A 112 -17.40 16.28 -1.40
CA VAL A 112 -16.41 16.05 -0.36
C VAL A 112 -15.01 15.88 -0.93
N LEU A 113 -14.90 15.14 -2.03
CA LEU A 113 -13.65 14.82 -2.72
C LEU A 113 -13.27 15.89 -3.74
N GLY A 114 -13.39 17.16 -3.34
CA GLY A 114 -12.84 18.28 -4.10
C GLY A 114 -11.31 18.24 -4.18
N PRO A 115 -10.71 18.83 -5.23
CA PRO A 115 -9.27 18.86 -5.38
C PRO A 115 -8.61 19.69 -4.28
N PHE A 116 -7.37 19.34 -3.94
CA PHE A 116 -6.56 20.09 -2.97
C PHE A 116 -5.08 20.05 -3.36
N THR A 117 -4.26 20.83 -2.67
CA THR A 117 -2.81 20.80 -2.84
C THR A 117 -2.18 20.22 -1.59
N LEU A 118 -1.29 19.24 -1.75
CA LEU A 118 -0.50 18.64 -0.67
C LEU A 118 0.93 18.45 -1.18
N ASN A 119 1.92 18.85 -0.38
CA ASN A 119 3.34 18.77 -0.73
C ASN A 119 3.69 19.46 -2.07
N GLY A 120 3.00 20.58 -2.39
CA GLY A 120 3.18 21.30 -3.66
C GLY A 120 2.52 20.64 -4.88
N GLN A 121 1.91 19.47 -4.71
CA GLN A 121 1.23 18.74 -5.78
C GLN A 121 -0.29 18.94 -5.67
N ARG A 122 -0.94 19.20 -6.81
CA ARG A 122 -2.39 19.17 -6.90
C ARG A 122 -2.88 17.72 -6.95
N ILE A 123 -3.68 17.34 -5.97
CA ILE A 123 -4.36 16.06 -5.90
C ILE A 123 -5.82 16.26 -6.30
N SER A 124 -6.31 15.44 -7.22
CA SER A 124 -7.72 15.42 -7.64
C SER A 124 -8.32 14.03 -7.48
N PHE A 125 -9.63 13.99 -7.24
CA PHE A 125 -10.38 12.75 -7.24
C PHE A 125 -11.30 12.70 -8.44
N ARG A 126 -11.47 11.50 -9.00
CA ARG A 126 -12.48 11.24 -10.02
C ARG A 126 -13.44 10.18 -9.49
N VAL A 127 -14.66 10.59 -9.18
CA VAL A 127 -15.70 9.71 -8.64
C VAL A 127 -16.48 9.11 -9.81
N HIS A 128 -16.64 7.80 -9.81
CA HIS A 128 -17.46 7.08 -10.78
C HIS A 128 -18.48 6.23 -10.04
N LYS A 129 -19.75 6.36 -10.40
CA LYS A 129 -20.80 5.49 -9.87
C LYS A 129 -20.65 4.09 -10.47
N ILE A 130 -20.65 3.08 -9.61
CA ILE A 130 -20.63 1.67 -10.00
C ILE A 130 -22.07 1.15 -9.99
N ASP A 131 -22.47 0.47 -11.07
CA ASP A 131 -23.75 -0.24 -11.11
C ASP A 131 -23.65 -1.54 -10.29
N PRO A 132 -24.38 -1.66 -9.16
CA PRO A 132 -24.34 -2.85 -8.34
C PRO A 132 -24.79 -4.11 -9.09
N SER A 133 -25.65 -4.00 -10.10
CA SER A 133 -26.09 -5.18 -10.86
C SER A 133 -25.01 -5.78 -11.77
N ARG A 134 -23.92 -5.04 -12.00
CA ARG A 134 -22.83 -5.40 -12.93
C ARG A 134 -21.48 -4.91 -12.41
N ILE A 135 -21.16 -5.27 -11.17
CA ILE A 135 -19.87 -4.90 -10.60
C ILE A 135 -18.76 -5.66 -11.32
N ALA A 136 -18.02 -4.94 -12.16
CA ALA A 136 -16.62 -5.23 -12.39
C ALA A 136 -15.85 -4.27 -11.50
N PHE A 137 -14.97 -4.76 -10.62
CA PHE A 137 -13.95 -3.92 -9.97
C PHE A 137 -12.79 -3.78 -10.93
N PRO A 138 -12.80 -2.79 -11.82
CA PRO A 138 -11.81 -2.69 -12.85
C PRO A 138 -10.51 -2.24 -12.17
N GLY A 139 -9.37 -2.70 -12.65
CA GLY A 139 -8.06 -2.35 -12.07
C GLY A 139 -7.69 -0.87 -12.14
N PHE A 140 -8.58 0.01 -12.62
CA PHE A 140 -8.35 1.45 -12.66
C PHE A 140 -8.84 2.19 -11.40
N TYR A 141 -9.69 1.59 -10.55
CA TYR A 141 -10.06 2.22 -9.28
C TYR A 141 -8.95 2.08 -8.24
N ASP A 142 -8.73 3.13 -7.45
CA ASP A 142 -7.84 3.10 -6.30
C ASP A 142 -8.61 2.81 -5.01
N VAL A 143 -9.81 3.38 -4.90
CA VAL A 143 -10.68 3.25 -3.72
C VAL A 143 -12.10 2.96 -4.16
N ILE A 144 -12.79 2.08 -3.43
CA ILE A 144 -14.21 1.82 -3.60
C ILE A 144 -14.94 2.23 -2.34
N VAL A 145 -15.92 3.10 -2.50
CA VAL A 145 -16.76 3.62 -1.42
C VAL A 145 -18.14 3.00 -1.53
N MET A 146 -18.60 2.43 -0.42
CA MET A 146 -19.95 1.93 -0.24
C MET A 146 -20.71 2.88 0.68
N GLY A 147 -21.82 3.40 0.16
CA GLY A 147 -22.77 4.20 0.93
C GLY A 147 -23.66 3.36 1.86
N GLU A 148 -24.54 4.04 2.59
CA GLU A 148 -25.46 3.42 3.54
C GLU A 148 -26.51 2.58 2.80
N TRP A 149 -26.99 3.06 1.64
CA TRP A 149 -27.98 2.36 0.82
C TRP A 149 -27.53 0.95 0.42
N ALA A 150 -26.29 0.82 -0.04
CA ALA A 150 -25.76 -0.42 -0.58
C ALA A 150 -25.69 -1.54 0.47
N GLY A 151 -25.39 -1.22 1.74
CA GLY A 151 -25.41 -2.20 2.81
C GLY A 151 -26.81 -2.72 3.18
N THR A 152 -27.86 -1.98 2.85
CA THR A 152 -29.26 -2.40 3.12
C THR A 152 -29.90 -3.13 1.94
N ASN A 153 -29.23 -3.20 0.80
CA ASN A 153 -29.73 -3.82 -0.41
C ASN A 153 -28.87 -5.04 -0.76
N ALA A 154 -29.47 -6.22 -0.89
CA ALA A 154 -28.74 -7.45 -1.20
C ALA A 154 -27.93 -7.36 -2.51
N ALA A 155 -28.41 -6.57 -3.48
CA ALA A 155 -27.69 -6.32 -4.73
C ALA A 155 -26.45 -5.43 -4.55
N GLY A 156 -26.33 -4.70 -3.44
CA GLY A 156 -25.20 -3.85 -3.14
C GLY A 156 -24.29 -4.39 -2.03
N ALA A 157 -24.64 -5.49 -1.37
CA ALA A 157 -23.88 -6.04 -0.25
C ALA A 157 -22.50 -6.56 -0.71
N TRP A 158 -21.49 -6.41 0.15
CA TRP A 158 -20.12 -6.83 -0.17
C TRP A 158 -19.99 -8.34 -0.40
N ASP A 159 -20.76 -9.14 0.35
CA ASP A 159 -20.77 -10.60 0.24
C ASP A 159 -21.06 -11.11 -1.19
N SER A 160 -21.83 -10.36 -1.97
CA SER A 160 -22.17 -10.70 -3.35
C SER A 160 -20.97 -10.63 -4.31
N TYR A 161 -19.86 -10.00 -3.90
CA TYR A 161 -18.68 -9.74 -4.74
C TYR A 161 -17.37 -10.11 -4.06
N TYR A 162 -17.42 -10.97 -3.04
CA TYR A 162 -16.30 -11.22 -2.14
C TYR A 162 -15.00 -11.61 -2.89
N GLY A 163 -15.10 -12.47 -3.92
CA GLY A 163 -13.93 -12.90 -4.70
C GLY A 163 -13.31 -11.77 -5.53
N GLU A 164 -14.13 -10.92 -6.14
CA GLU A 164 -13.65 -9.75 -6.89
C GLU A 164 -13.07 -8.69 -5.95
N ILE A 165 -13.62 -8.53 -4.74
CA ILE A 165 -13.06 -7.66 -3.70
C ILE A 165 -11.69 -8.15 -3.24
N GLU A 166 -11.52 -9.44 -2.99
CA GLU A 166 -10.22 -9.99 -2.58
C GLU A 166 -9.15 -9.75 -3.64
N ASN A 167 -9.50 -9.92 -4.92
CA ASN A 167 -8.61 -9.60 -6.03
C ASN A 167 -8.25 -8.10 -6.06
N PHE A 168 -9.23 -7.22 -5.91
CA PHE A 168 -9.02 -5.77 -5.83
C PHE A 168 -8.09 -5.38 -4.68
N LEU A 169 -8.32 -5.92 -3.48
CA LEU A 169 -7.47 -5.71 -2.30
C LEU A 169 -6.06 -6.28 -2.49
N SER A 170 -5.93 -7.42 -3.17
CA SER A 170 -4.61 -8.03 -3.45
C SER A 170 -3.74 -7.19 -4.39
N GLY A 171 -4.39 -6.36 -5.21
CA GLY A 171 -3.76 -5.36 -6.07
C GLY A 171 -3.39 -4.06 -5.35
N GLY A 172 -3.70 -3.93 -4.05
CA GLY A 172 -3.44 -2.73 -3.26
C GLY A 172 -4.61 -1.75 -3.19
N GLY A 173 -5.80 -2.15 -3.62
CA GLY A 173 -7.00 -1.32 -3.56
C GLY A 173 -7.47 -1.02 -2.13
N GLY A 174 -8.23 0.06 -1.98
CA GLY A 174 -8.83 0.49 -0.73
C GLY A 174 -10.36 0.38 -0.71
N LEU A 175 -10.96 -0.05 0.40
CA LEU A 175 -12.42 -0.03 0.60
C LEU A 175 -12.82 0.92 1.72
N LEU A 176 -13.84 1.73 1.48
CA LEU A 176 -14.50 2.55 2.49
C LEU A 176 -15.96 2.12 2.59
N GLN A 177 -16.42 1.76 3.78
CA GLN A 177 -17.82 1.53 4.06
C GLN A 177 -18.32 2.61 5.01
N MET A 178 -19.37 3.33 4.62
CA MET A 178 -20.03 4.34 5.46
C MET A 178 -21.42 3.86 5.83
N ARG A 179 -21.57 3.24 7.00
CA ARG A 179 -22.82 2.56 7.36
C ARG A 179 -23.05 2.52 8.87
N SER A 180 -24.32 2.54 9.26
CA SER A 180 -24.78 2.19 10.60
C SER A 180 -25.43 0.79 10.60
N PHE A 181 -25.22 0.03 11.66
CA PHE A 181 -25.80 -1.30 11.84
C PHE A 181 -26.90 -1.26 12.91
N GLY A 182 -28.08 -1.79 12.62
CA GLY A 182 -29.21 -1.84 13.53
C GLY A 182 -29.21 -3.07 14.45
N GLY A 183 -28.59 -4.17 14.01
CA GLY A 183 -28.48 -5.41 14.77
C GLY A 183 -27.32 -6.29 14.31
N ILE A 184 -27.04 -7.36 15.08
CA ILE A 184 -26.01 -8.35 14.74
C ILE A 184 -26.24 -9.00 13.37
N ASN A 185 -27.50 -9.15 12.96
CA ASN A 185 -27.87 -9.75 11.67
C ASN A 185 -27.57 -8.83 10.47
N ASP A 186 -27.22 -7.56 10.71
CA ASP A 186 -26.85 -6.64 9.66
C ASP A 186 -25.36 -6.74 9.28
N LEU A 187 -24.56 -7.43 10.10
CA LEU A 187 -23.16 -7.73 9.80
C LEU A 187 -23.10 -8.96 8.90
N ASP A 188 -22.47 -8.80 7.75
CA ASP A 188 -22.23 -9.88 6.79
C ASP A 188 -20.81 -10.45 6.91
N ALA A 189 -20.47 -11.46 6.09
CA ALA A 189 -19.17 -12.09 6.18
C ALA A 189 -18.03 -11.15 5.79
N ALA A 190 -18.26 -10.26 4.83
CA ALA A 190 -17.31 -9.23 4.41
C ALA A 190 -17.06 -8.18 5.50
N ASP A 191 -18.09 -7.73 6.22
CA ASP A 191 -17.95 -6.83 7.37
C ASP A 191 -17.01 -7.42 8.42
N ILE A 192 -17.16 -8.72 8.71
CA ILE A 192 -16.33 -9.43 9.68
C ILE A 192 -14.92 -9.67 9.14
N ASN A 193 -14.79 -10.26 7.94
CA ASN A 193 -13.50 -10.74 7.43
C ASN A 193 -12.64 -9.64 6.82
N LEU A 194 -13.24 -8.70 6.07
CA LEU A 194 -12.51 -7.65 5.36
C LEU A 194 -12.32 -6.40 6.21
N PHE A 195 -13.38 -5.93 6.87
CA PHE A 195 -13.34 -4.73 7.71
C PHE A 195 -12.91 -5.05 9.15
N GLY A 196 -12.94 -6.32 9.55
CA GLY A 196 -12.54 -6.73 10.89
C GLY A 196 -13.55 -6.28 11.94
N LEU A 197 -14.83 -6.23 11.62
CA LEU A 197 -15.89 -5.76 12.51
C LEU A 197 -16.46 -6.89 13.36
N SER A 198 -16.95 -6.56 14.54
CA SER A 198 -17.72 -7.47 15.37
C SER A 198 -18.83 -6.72 16.11
N TRP A 199 -19.93 -7.42 16.37
CA TRP A 199 -21.03 -6.87 17.15
C TRP A 199 -20.73 -7.03 18.65
N ASP A 200 -20.67 -5.92 19.37
CA ASP A 200 -20.50 -5.92 20.82
C ASP A 200 -21.78 -5.47 21.52
N SER A 201 -22.50 -6.45 22.06
CA SER A 201 -23.74 -6.20 22.81
C SER A 201 -23.52 -5.41 24.11
N GLY A 202 -22.31 -5.45 24.67
CA GLY A 202 -21.89 -4.77 25.89
C GLY A 202 -21.58 -3.29 25.71
N LEU A 203 -21.34 -2.84 24.48
CA LEU A 203 -21.28 -1.40 24.17
C LEU A 203 -22.64 -0.76 24.42
N GLY A 204 -22.60 0.39 25.10
CA GLY A 204 -23.77 1.25 25.31
C GLY A 204 -24.32 1.82 24.00
N GLY A 205 -25.43 2.54 24.08
CA GLY A 205 -25.92 3.32 22.95
C GLY A 205 -25.02 4.53 22.67
N PRO A 206 -25.04 5.08 21.45
CA PRO A 206 -24.36 6.33 21.15
C PRO A 206 -24.89 7.45 22.07
N THR A 207 -23.98 8.24 22.62
CA THR A 207 -24.31 9.41 23.46
C THR A 207 -24.12 10.71 22.68
N SER A 208 -24.38 11.87 23.30
CA SER A 208 -24.02 13.18 22.75
C SER A 208 -22.53 13.53 22.92
N ALA A 209 -21.73 12.61 23.48
CA ALA A 209 -20.33 12.85 23.70
C ALA A 209 -19.56 12.97 22.38
N LYS A 210 -18.56 13.85 22.37
CA LYS A 210 -17.75 14.15 21.19
C LYS A 210 -16.98 12.94 20.67
N THR A 211 -16.73 12.89 19.37
CA THR A 211 -15.81 11.91 18.77
C THR A 211 -14.38 12.40 18.89
N VAL A 212 -13.46 11.56 19.35
CA VAL A 212 -12.03 11.88 19.46
C VAL A 212 -11.18 10.81 18.78
N PHE A 213 -9.98 11.20 18.40
CA PHE A 213 -8.93 10.27 18.02
C PHE A 213 -8.55 9.40 19.23
N SER A 214 -8.40 8.10 19.00
CA SER A 214 -7.97 7.14 20.02
C SER A 214 -6.56 7.47 20.50
N THR A 215 -6.28 7.27 21.80
CA THR A 215 -4.96 7.52 22.41
C THR A 215 -4.04 6.30 22.39
N GLU A 216 -4.59 5.13 22.02
CA GLU A 216 -3.85 3.87 21.83
C GLU A 216 -3.80 3.42 20.37
N PRO A 217 -3.50 4.29 19.40
CA PRO A 217 -3.54 3.86 18.04
C PRO A 217 -2.24 3.14 17.62
N GLY A 218 -2.38 2.14 16.76
CA GLY A 218 -1.23 1.59 16.01
C GLY A 218 -0.75 2.54 14.91
N ASP A 219 0.35 2.18 14.22
CA ASP A 219 0.99 2.99 13.17
C ASP A 219 0.01 3.53 12.09
N MET A 220 -1.07 2.79 11.80
CA MET A 220 -2.11 3.18 10.82
C MET A 220 -2.78 4.52 11.11
N PHE A 221 -2.90 4.88 12.39
CA PHE A 221 -3.48 6.14 12.83
C PHE A 221 -2.67 7.35 12.40
N TYR A 222 -1.35 7.25 12.48
CA TYR A 222 -0.48 8.36 12.17
C TYR A 222 -0.72 8.84 10.74
N ASN A 223 -0.93 7.92 9.81
CA ASN A 223 -1.19 8.24 8.40
C ASN A 223 -2.55 8.91 8.20
N ILE A 224 -3.61 8.42 8.84
CA ILE A 224 -4.95 9.02 8.71
C ILE A 224 -4.99 10.40 9.39
N GLU A 225 -4.43 10.51 10.60
CA GLU A 225 -4.36 11.79 11.32
C GLU A 225 -3.53 12.82 10.55
N LYS A 226 -2.40 12.39 9.98
CA LYS A 226 -1.58 13.21 9.07
C LYS A 226 -2.43 13.75 7.92
N TYR A 227 -3.13 12.91 7.17
CA TYR A 227 -3.97 13.43 6.07
C TYR A 227 -5.09 14.33 6.57
N PHE A 228 -5.71 13.99 7.70
CA PHE A 228 -6.75 14.80 8.29
C PHE A 228 -6.27 16.23 8.63
N ARG A 229 -5.06 16.35 9.19
CA ARG A 229 -4.46 17.64 9.60
C ARG A 229 -3.89 18.44 8.43
N TYR A 230 -3.27 17.77 7.46
CA TYR A 230 -2.50 18.46 6.42
C TYR A 230 -3.24 18.67 5.11
N ILE A 231 -4.31 17.93 4.84
CA ILE A 231 -5.17 18.23 3.70
C ILE A 231 -5.91 19.55 3.99
N PRO A 232 -5.83 20.58 3.12
CA PRO A 232 -6.55 21.83 3.33
C PRO A 232 -8.06 21.60 3.46
N GLY A 233 -8.65 22.19 4.51
CA GLY A 233 -10.07 22.08 4.82
C GLY A 233 -10.58 23.30 5.59
N LYS A 234 -11.91 23.38 5.78
CA LYS A 234 -12.56 24.46 6.55
C LYS A 234 -12.50 24.24 8.07
N VAL A 235 -11.90 23.13 8.50
CA VAL A 235 -11.91 22.70 9.90
C VAL A 235 -10.78 23.38 10.66
N ASN A 236 -11.11 24.01 11.78
CA ASN A 236 -10.10 24.54 12.70
C ASN A 236 -9.54 23.38 13.55
N LEU A 237 -8.27 23.02 13.32
CA LEU A 237 -7.62 21.79 13.78
C LEU A 237 -7.24 21.76 15.26
N SER A 238 -8.06 22.31 16.16
CA SER A 238 -7.96 22.00 17.60
C SER A 238 -8.56 20.60 17.89
N VAL A 239 -8.02 19.59 17.22
CA VAL A 239 -8.50 18.19 17.18
C VAL A 239 -8.62 17.55 18.57
N TRP A 240 -7.82 18.03 19.52
CA TRP A 240 -7.88 17.60 20.93
C TRP A 240 -9.22 17.88 21.62
N SER A 241 -10.01 18.81 21.10
CA SER A 241 -11.32 19.13 21.66
C SER A 241 -12.43 18.15 21.21
N GLY A 242 -12.16 17.31 20.20
CA GLY A 242 -13.10 16.35 19.61
C GLY A 242 -14.13 16.96 18.66
N PHE A 243 -14.68 16.13 17.77
CA PHE A 243 -15.73 16.45 16.80
C PHE A 243 -17.12 16.32 17.40
N SER A 244 -18.13 16.93 16.77
CA SER A 244 -19.51 16.54 17.02
C SER A 244 -19.69 15.04 16.80
N THR A 245 -20.47 14.39 17.66
CA THR A 245 -20.86 13.01 17.36
C THR A 245 -21.68 13.01 16.10
N PHE A 246 -21.41 12.05 15.24
CA PHE A 246 -22.16 11.83 14.01
C PHE A 246 -22.74 10.42 13.96
N GLN A 247 -22.81 9.68 15.07
CA GLN A 247 -23.33 8.30 15.07
C GLN A 247 -24.84 8.23 15.24
N SER A 248 -25.49 7.36 14.45
CA SER A 248 -26.89 6.96 14.65
C SER A 248 -27.05 5.61 15.37
N SER A 249 -26.09 4.67 15.28
CA SER A 249 -26.09 3.39 16.01
C SER A 249 -24.66 2.90 16.34
N GLY A 250 -24.45 2.24 17.49
CA GLY A 250 -23.10 2.14 18.10
C GLY A 250 -22.72 0.85 18.82
N LYS A 251 -23.00 -0.31 18.23
CA LYS A 251 -22.60 -1.62 18.79
C LYS A 251 -21.54 -2.36 17.96
N ILE A 252 -20.72 -1.60 17.23
CA ILE A 252 -19.62 -2.16 16.43
C ILE A 252 -18.31 -1.97 17.18
N SER A 253 -17.52 -3.03 17.24
CA SER A 253 -16.17 -3.04 17.78
C SER A 253 -15.20 -3.74 16.83
N PRO A 254 -13.88 -3.49 16.92
CA PRO A 254 -12.89 -4.31 16.23
C PRO A 254 -13.02 -5.78 16.66
N SER A 255 -13.03 -6.68 15.70
CA SER A 255 -12.92 -8.13 15.93
C SER A 255 -11.66 -8.49 16.71
N ASN A 256 -11.69 -9.62 17.42
CA ASN A 256 -10.57 -10.18 18.17
C ASN A 256 -9.94 -9.25 19.23
N GLN A 257 -10.70 -8.26 19.72
CA GLN A 257 -10.21 -7.27 20.70
C GLN A 257 -9.01 -6.46 20.20
N GLU A 258 -8.88 -6.29 18.88
CA GLU A 258 -7.81 -5.51 18.26
C GLU A 258 -8.13 -4.01 18.31
N ASP A 259 -8.21 -3.46 19.52
CA ASP A 259 -8.61 -2.07 19.79
C ASP A 259 -7.74 -1.02 19.08
N TYR A 260 -6.51 -1.38 18.72
CA TYR A 260 -5.60 -0.52 17.95
C TYR A 260 -6.12 -0.21 16.53
N ARG A 261 -7.10 -0.97 16.02
CA ARG A 261 -7.77 -0.73 14.74
C ARG A 261 -8.82 0.39 14.83
N ALA A 262 -9.31 0.72 16.03
CA ALA A 262 -10.29 1.79 16.23
C ALA A 262 -9.59 3.16 16.32
N VAL A 263 -9.58 3.89 15.21
CA VAL A 263 -8.90 5.18 15.05
C VAL A 263 -9.68 6.33 15.70
N LEU A 264 -11.01 6.32 15.58
CA LEU A 264 -11.89 7.27 16.25
C LEU A 264 -12.79 6.56 17.24
N LYS A 265 -12.96 7.14 18.42
CA LYS A 265 -13.85 6.64 19.47
C LYS A 265 -14.70 7.79 20.02
N GLN A 266 -15.92 7.50 20.44
CA GLN A 266 -16.72 8.44 21.21
C GLN A 266 -16.11 8.64 22.60
N LYS A 267 -15.93 9.91 22.99
CA LYS A 267 -15.41 10.30 24.29
C LYS A 267 -16.34 9.75 25.39
N ASN A 268 -15.77 9.24 26.49
CA ASN A 268 -16.44 8.62 27.64
C ASN A 268 -17.00 7.21 27.42
N THR A 269 -17.60 6.91 26.26
CA THR A 269 -18.16 5.57 26.01
C THR A 269 -17.16 4.61 25.37
N GLY A 270 -16.14 5.13 24.68
CA GLY A 270 -15.17 4.33 23.95
C GLY A 270 -15.72 3.71 22.67
N ILE A 271 -16.99 3.98 22.31
CA ILE A 271 -17.64 3.39 21.13
C ILE A 271 -16.85 3.75 19.87
N PRO A 272 -16.37 2.77 19.10
CA PRO A 272 -15.67 3.01 17.85
C PRO A 272 -16.55 3.72 16.82
N MET A 273 -15.95 4.72 16.16
CA MET A 273 -16.55 5.55 15.12
C MET A 273 -15.89 5.36 13.76
N LEU A 274 -14.61 4.94 13.78
CA LEU A 274 -13.81 4.61 12.61
C LEU A 274 -12.95 3.41 12.98
N ILE A 275 -13.10 2.31 12.24
CA ILE A 275 -12.27 1.12 12.35
C ILE A 275 -11.55 0.93 11.02
N VAL A 276 -10.26 0.66 11.07
CA VAL A 276 -9.45 0.43 9.87
C VAL A 276 -8.73 -0.90 9.94
N ASN A 277 -8.52 -1.51 8.78
CA ASN A 277 -7.81 -2.77 8.66
C ASN A 277 -6.85 -2.72 7.47
N SER A 278 -5.55 -2.71 7.75
CA SER A 278 -4.49 -2.80 6.73
C SER A 278 -3.91 -4.20 6.59
N GLN A 279 -4.38 -5.19 7.35
CA GLN A 279 -3.85 -6.56 7.33
C GLN A 279 -4.56 -7.45 6.31
N VAL A 280 -5.51 -6.90 5.54
CA VAL A 280 -6.25 -7.64 4.52
C VAL A 280 -5.37 -7.94 3.31
N SER A 281 -5.56 -9.12 2.71
CA SER A 281 -4.83 -9.57 1.51
C SER A 281 -3.31 -9.45 1.63
N ASN A 282 -2.75 -10.02 2.71
CA ASN A 282 -1.30 -9.99 3.02
C ASN A 282 -0.71 -8.58 3.10
N ALA A 283 -1.43 -7.66 3.75
CA ALA A 283 -1.06 -6.27 3.96
C ALA A 283 -0.89 -5.42 2.68
N ARG A 284 -1.49 -5.86 1.57
CA ARG A 284 -1.53 -5.08 0.33
C ARG A 284 -2.73 -4.14 0.31
N GLY A 285 -3.91 -4.65 0.66
CA GLY A 285 -5.16 -3.90 0.65
C GLY A 285 -5.41 -3.15 1.94
N ARG A 286 -6.38 -2.22 1.90
CA ARG A 286 -6.81 -1.45 3.08
C ARG A 286 -8.32 -1.36 3.12
N THR A 287 -8.90 -1.46 4.30
CA THR A 287 -10.33 -1.22 4.48
C THR A 287 -10.55 -0.25 5.64
N ALA A 288 -11.63 0.51 5.56
CA ALA A 288 -12.10 1.38 6.62
C ALA A 288 -13.62 1.31 6.71
N TRP A 289 -14.12 1.08 7.92
CA TRP A 289 -15.52 1.30 8.27
C TRP A 289 -15.64 2.62 9.02
N LEU A 290 -16.53 3.49 8.55
CA LEU A 290 -16.88 4.76 9.18
C LEU A 290 -18.36 4.74 9.55
N ALA A 291 -18.67 5.01 10.82
CA ALA A 291 -20.04 5.11 11.28
C ALA A 291 -20.83 6.17 10.48
N ALA A 292 -22.05 5.82 10.07
CA ALA A 292 -22.92 6.78 9.39
C ALA A 292 -23.50 7.82 10.36
N GLY A 293 -23.79 9.00 9.80
CA GLY A 293 -24.77 9.92 10.36
C GLY A 293 -24.70 11.32 9.77
N GLN A 294 -24.62 12.38 10.59
CA GLN A 294 -24.79 13.74 10.09
C GLN A 294 -23.59 14.26 9.31
N ASP A 295 -23.86 15.07 8.30
CA ASP A 295 -22.85 15.75 7.50
C ASP A 295 -22.33 16.99 8.23
N SER A 296 -21.00 17.15 8.28
CA SER A 296 -20.31 18.29 8.89
C SER A 296 -18.96 18.51 8.21
N ASP A 297 -18.41 19.71 8.29
CA ASP A 297 -17.10 20.02 7.69
C ASP A 297 -16.00 19.06 8.21
N GLU A 298 -16.05 18.66 9.47
CA GLU A 298 -15.10 17.71 10.07
C GLU A 298 -15.26 16.30 9.51
N ARG A 299 -16.49 15.84 9.32
CA ARG A 299 -16.74 14.53 8.71
C ARG A 299 -16.33 14.53 7.24
N ARG A 300 -16.62 15.59 6.49
CA ARG A 300 -16.18 15.73 5.09
C ARG A 300 -14.65 15.68 4.99
N GLN A 301 -13.95 16.42 5.86
CA GLN A 301 -12.49 16.38 5.94
C GLN A 301 -11.96 14.98 6.29
N LEU A 302 -12.61 14.28 7.22
CA LEU A 302 -12.27 12.91 7.59
C LEU A 302 -12.45 11.93 6.42
N VAL A 303 -13.57 11.99 5.72
CA VAL A 303 -13.83 11.16 4.54
C VAL A 303 -12.76 11.40 3.48
N ARG A 304 -12.40 12.66 3.21
CA ARG A 304 -11.32 12.98 2.27
C ARG A 304 -9.97 12.40 2.70
N ALA A 305 -9.61 12.52 3.98
CA ALA A 305 -8.39 11.96 4.53
C ALA A 305 -8.37 10.42 4.47
N LEU A 306 -9.53 9.78 4.71
CA LEU A 306 -9.68 8.33 4.60
C LEU A 306 -9.53 7.85 3.16
N VAL A 307 -10.18 8.49 2.19
CA VAL A 307 -10.02 8.12 0.78
C VAL A 307 -8.56 8.30 0.33
N ALA A 308 -7.90 9.38 0.74
CA ALA A 308 -6.47 9.57 0.47
C ALA A 308 -5.61 8.43 1.06
N TRP A 309 -5.82 8.07 2.34
CA TRP A 309 -5.11 6.95 2.97
C TRP A 309 -5.39 5.60 2.30
N LEU A 310 -6.66 5.33 1.96
CA LEU A 310 -7.10 4.10 1.31
C LEU A 310 -6.50 3.94 -0.09
N SER A 311 -6.24 5.04 -0.81
CA SER A 311 -5.73 5.02 -2.18
C SER A 311 -4.28 4.52 -2.32
N GLY A 312 -3.58 4.30 -1.20
CA GLY A 312 -2.16 3.99 -1.21
C GLY A 312 -1.29 5.20 -0.88
N GLU A 313 -0.06 4.92 -0.43
CA GLU A 313 1.01 5.94 -0.38
C GLU A 313 2.13 5.60 -1.38
N GLU A 314 1.82 4.79 -2.38
CA GLU A 314 2.76 4.36 -3.43
C GLU A 314 2.17 4.68 -4.79
N TYR A 315 2.93 5.44 -5.58
CA TYR A 315 2.62 5.77 -6.96
C TYR A 315 3.63 5.09 -7.88
N ARG A 316 3.18 4.13 -8.69
CA ARG A 316 3.96 3.57 -9.79
C ARG A 316 3.95 4.55 -10.95
N VAL A 317 5.02 5.30 -11.08
CA VAL A 317 5.22 6.32 -12.11
C VAL A 317 5.45 5.67 -13.47
N VAL A 318 6.36 4.68 -13.50
CA VAL A 318 6.60 3.86 -14.68
C VAL A 318 6.49 2.39 -14.27
N PRO A 319 5.40 1.69 -14.61
CA PRO A 319 5.24 0.29 -14.25
C PRO A 319 6.07 -0.60 -15.17
N SER A 320 6.83 -1.54 -14.59
CA SER A 320 7.47 -2.59 -15.37
C SER A 320 7.67 -3.88 -14.60
N ASP A 321 7.63 -5.01 -15.31
CA ASP A 321 7.87 -6.33 -14.76
C ASP A 321 9.33 -6.72 -14.98
N ILE A 322 10.15 -6.53 -13.94
CA ILE A 322 11.58 -6.82 -13.98
C ILE A 322 11.85 -8.10 -13.20
N SER A 323 12.44 -9.09 -13.85
CA SER A 323 12.98 -10.27 -13.15
C SER A 323 14.30 -9.91 -12.46
N ALA A 324 14.37 -10.09 -11.14
CA ALA A 324 15.55 -9.81 -10.31
C ALA A 324 16.13 -8.38 -10.44
N PRO A 325 15.35 -7.32 -10.13
CA PRO A 325 15.81 -5.95 -10.27
C PRO A 325 16.94 -5.59 -9.31
N THR A 326 17.79 -4.65 -9.72
CA THR A 326 18.64 -3.87 -8.82
C THR A 326 17.88 -2.61 -8.42
N VAL A 327 17.75 -2.37 -7.11
CA VAL A 327 16.89 -1.30 -6.57
C VAL A 327 17.75 -0.17 -5.99
N PHE A 328 17.37 1.06 -6.30
CA PHE A 328 18.01 2.30 -5.87
C PHE A 328 16.97 3.22 -5.26
N ASN A 329 17.35 3.96 -4.22
CA ASN A 329 16.44 4.83 -3.49
C ASN A 329 17.01 6.24 -3.37
N LEU A 330 16.15 7.24 -3.53
CA LEU A 330 16.42 8.65 -3.27
C LEU A 330 15.31 9.21 -2.38
N TYR A 331 15.68 9.88 -1.29
CA TYR A 331 14.73 10.58 -0.43
C TYR A 331 14.64 12.05 -0.84
N LYS A 332 13.43 12.53 -1.16
CA LYS A 332 13.18 13.89 -1.64
C LYS A 332 12.10 14.59 -0.83
N VAL A 333 12.31 15.86 -0.57
CA VAL A 333 11.31 16.78 0.00
C VAL A 333 10.84 17.71 -1.11
N PHE A 334 9.59 17.58 -1.55
CA PHE A 334 9.05 18.37 -2.68
C PHE A 334 8.69 19.80 -2.29
N GLY A 335 8.46 20.07 -1.00
CA GLY A 335 8.14 21.41 -0.52
C GLY A 335 8.31 21.54 1.00
N PRO A 336 8.38 22.78 1.52
CA PRO A 336 8.60 23.03 2.94
C PRO A 336 7.48 22.50 3.84
N ASP A 337 6.27 22.37 3.31
CA ASP A 337 5.08 21.88 4.03
C ASP A 337 4.92 20.36 3.95
N MET A 338 5.92 19.65 3.41
CA MET A 338 5.86 18.21 3.24
C MET A 338 6.00 17.50 4.58
N VAL A 339 4.96 16.73 4.94
CA VAL A 339 4.87 16.08 6.26
C VAL A 339 5.91 14.99 6.45
N GLN A 340 6.27 14.28 5.39
CA GLN A 340 7.26 13.22 5.39
C GLN A 340 7.99 13.20 4.05
N PRO A 341 9.31 12.91 3.98
CA PRO A 341 10.03 12.77 2.72
C PRO A 341 9.44 11.68 1.83
N ALA A 342 9.42 11.93 0.52
CA ALA A 342 9.11 10.93 -0.49
C ALA A 342 10.32 10.01 -0.67
N GLU A 343 10.08 8.72 -0.89
CA GLU A 343 11.11 7.76 -1.29
C GLU A 343 10.88 7.41 -2.77
N ILE A 344 11.77 7.88 -3.63
CA ILE A 344 11.82 7.53 -5.04
C ILE A 344 12.62 6.23 -5.15
N VAL A 345 11.97 5.18 -5.65
CA VAL A 345 12.51 3.84 -5.81
C VAL A 345 12.63 3.57 -7.30
N LEU A 346 13.87 3.45 -7.79
CA LEU A 346 14.18 3.04 -9.16
C LEU A 346 14.63 1.59 -9.14
N SER A 347 13.94 0.74 -9.89
CA SER A 347 14.31 -0.65 -10.10
C SER A 347 14.84 -0.80 -11.52
N LEU A 348 16.03 -1.36 -11.71
CA LEU A 348 16.65 -1.58 -13.03
C LEU A 348 16.89 -3.07 -13.27
N GLY A 349 16.74 -3.52 -14.51
CA GLY A 349 17.14 -4.86 -14.97
C GLY A 349 17.42 -4.90 -16.47
N TYR A 350 17.90 -6.05 -16.96
CA TYR A 350 18.13 -6.27 -18.39
C TYR A 350 17.02 -7.14 -18.97
N LEU A 351 16.65 -6.87 -20.23
CA LEU A 351 15.89 -7.83 -21.05
C LEU A 351 16.84 -9.00 -21.35
N PHE A 352 16.55 -10.19 -20.82
CA PHE A 352 17.29 -11.41 -21.13
C PHE A 352 16.67 -12.15 -22.31
#